data_AF-A0A6N6T7L9-F1
#
_entry.id   AF-A0A6N6T7L9-F1
#
_cell.length_a   1.000
_cell.length_b   1.000
_cell.length_c   1.000
_cell.angle_alpha   90.00
_cell.angle_beta   90.00
_cell.angle_gamma   90.00
#
_symmetry.space_group_name_H-M   'P 1'
#
loop_
_entity.id
_entity.type
_entity.pdbx_description
1 polymer ?
#
loop_
_entity_poly.entity_id
_entity_poly.type
_entity_poly.pdbx_seq_one_letter_code
_entity_poly.pdbx_strand_id
1 'polypeptide(L)'
;MRVFTGSALVGVSAVLAAALPTVAISDPCPALAVGVHEVMAGTSKILISVAKATPLSEDEGSYSLAEAEARLEARRGLMTYLSPGLKQTQFSGLIDVSVCRSNGEVFATLQLDEANVRRAAKMQDMIRESLTKNPTPKP
;
A
#
# COMPACT_ATOMS: atom_id res chain seq x y z
N MET A 1 -13.90 -3.53 76.23
CA MET A 1 -15.25 -4.01 75.82
C MET A 1 -15.68 -3.28 74.56
N ARG A 2 -16.42 -3.97 73.66
CA ARG A 2 -16.75 -3.66 72.24
C ARG A 2 -15.82 -4.39 71.26
N VAL A 3 -16.02 -5.70 71.07
CA VAL A 3 -17.00 -6.41 70.23
C VAL A 3 -16.52 -6.50 68.77
N PHE A 4 -16.02 -7.70 68.45
CA PHE A 4 -15.77 -8.25 67.12
C PHE A 4 -17.10 -8.72 66.50
N THR A 5 -17.38 -8.30 65.27
CA THR A 5 -18.24 -8.92 64.25
C THR A 5 -17.84 -8.24 62.94
N GLY A 6 -17.55 -8.84 61.80
CA GLY A 6 -17.82 -10.17 61.26
C GLY A 6 -18.05 -9.98 59.75
N SER A 7 -17.57 -10.94 58.95
CA SER A 7 -18.01 -11.25 57.59
C SER A 7 -17.57 -10.39 56.39
N ALA A 8 -16.59 -10.96 55.70
CA ALA A 8 -16.67 -11.41 54.30
C ALA A 8 -17.09 -10.42 53.21
N LEU A 9 -16.13 -10.10 52.34
CA LEU A 9 -16.39 -9.97 50.90
C LEU A 9 -15.16 -10.51 50.14
N VAL A 10 -15.29 -11.79 49.77
CA VAL A 10 -14.48 -12.44 48.75
C VAL A 10 -14.81 -11.75 47.44
N GLY A 11 -13.92 -10.88 46.98
CA GLY A 11 -14.01 -10.19 45.69
C GLY A 11 -12.94 -10.67 44.74
N VAL A 12 -12.96 -11.96 44.39
CA VAL A 12 -12.17 -12.49 43.27
C VAL A 12 -12.87 -12.06 41.97
N SER A 13 -12.29 -11.08 41.29
CA SER A 13 -12.15 -11.10 39.83
C SER A 13 -11.33 -9.88 39.43
N ALA A 14 -10.01 -10.06 39.46
CA ALA A 14 -9.14 -9.30 38.59
C ALA A 14 -9.51 -9.66 37.15
N VAL A 15 -10.41 -8.88 36.55
CA VAL A 15 -10.55 -8.87 35.09
C VAL A 15 -9.28 -8.19 34.59
N LEU A 16 -8.23 -9.00 34.40
CA LEU A 16 -7.11 -8.65 33.54
C LEU A 16 -7.71 -8.54 32.13
N ALA A 17 -8.24 -7.36 31.81
CA ALA A 17 -8.45 -6.97 30.44
C ALA A 17 -7.05 -6.89 29.82
N ALA A 18 -6.59 -8.03 29.29
CA ALA A 18 -5.47 -8.09 28.38
C ALA A 18 -5.86 -7.24 27.17
N ALA A 19 -5.61 -5.94 27.27
CA ALA A 19 -5.50 -5.07 26.12
C ALA A 19 -4.37 -5.66 25.28
N LEU A 20 -4.75 -6.50 24.32
CA LEU A 20 -3.89 -6.88 23.23
C LEU A 20 -3.28 -5.57 22.71
N PRO A 21 -1.95 -5.43 22.65
CA PRO A 21 -1.37 -4.28 22.01
C PRO A 21 -1.75 -4.40 20.53
N THR A 22 -2.83 -3.72 20.15
CA THR A 22 -3.07 -3.33 18.77
C THR A 22 -1.99 -2.32 18.45
N VAL A 23 -0.77 -2.80 18.21
CA VAL A 23 0.21 -2.06 17.43
C VAL A 23 -0.45 -2.00 16.06
N ALA A 24 -1.23 -0.95 15.84
CA ALA A 24 -1.46 -0.46 14.50
C ALA A 24 -0.06 -0.16 13.98
N ILE A 25 0.52 -1.11 13.27
CA ILE A 25 1.73 -0.88 12.48
C ILE A 25 1.24 0.07 11.41
N SER A 26 1.23 1.37 11.74
CA SER A 26 1.14 2.40 10.74
C SER A 26 2.38 2.18 9.89
N ASP A 27 2.21 1.66 8.68
CA ASP A 27 3.33 1.45 7.77
C ASP A 27 4.15 2.74 7.76
N PRO A 28 5.45 2.69 8.13
CA PRO A 28 6.25 3.87 8.26
C PRO A 28 6.28 4.58 6.91
N CYS A 29 6.15 5.90 6.94
CA CYS A 29 6.26 6.70 5.72
C CYS A 29 7.55 6.39 4.98
N PRO A 30 7.51 6.39 3.64
CA PRO A 30 8.69 6.09 2.84
C PRO A 30 9.83 7.03 3.25
N ALA A 31 11.00 6.46 3.53
CA ALA A 31 12.21 7.24 3.81
C ALA A 31 12.76 7.97 2.56
N LEU A 32 12.19 7.68 1.40
CA LEU A 32 12.56 8.26 0.11
C LEU A 32 11.87 9.61 -0.08
N ALA A 33 12.61 10.56 -0.65
CA ALA A 33 12.07 11.86 -1.03
C ALA A 33 10.99 11.73 -2.13
N VAL A 34 10.14 12.74 -2.29
CA VAL A 34 9.17 12.81 -3.39
C VAL A 34 9.89 12.76 -4.74
N GLY A 35 9.43 11.90 -5.65
CA GLY A 35 10.02 11.66 -6.95
C GLY A 35 10.12 10.18 -7.30
N VAL A 36 10.72 9.89 -8.46
CA VAL A 36 11.00 8.54 -8.93
C VAL A 36 12.45 8.18 -8.60
N HIS A 37 12.63 7.03 -7.96
CA HIS A 37 13.91 6.48 -7.53
C HIS A 37 14.14 5.13 -8.17
N GLU A 38 15.40 4.86 -8.51
CA GLU A 38 15.81 3.55 -9.02
C GLU A 38 16.55 2.80 -7.92
N VAL A 39 16.08 1.60 -7.61
CA VAL A 39 16.70 0.70 -6.64
C VAL A 39 17.03 -0.61 -7.33
N MET A 40 18.26 -1.07 -7.15
CA MET A 40 18.69 -2.38 -7.65
C MET A 40 18.41 -3.44 -6.59
N ALA A 41 17.59 -4.43 -6.92
CA ALA A 41 17.33 -5.59 -6.07
C ALA A 41 17.89 -6.85 -6.74
N GLY A 42 19.11 -7.22 -6.36
CA GLY A 42 19.84 -8.31 -7.01
C GLY A 42 20.10 -7.96 -8.48
N THR A 43 19.47 -8.70 -9.40
CA THR A 43 19.62 -8.50 -10.86
C THR A 43 18.46 -7.74 -11.49
N SER A 44 17.40 -7.40 -10.74
CA SER A 44 16.28 -6.64 -11.26
C SER A 44 16.35 -5.18 -10.82
N LYS A 45 15.87 -4.32 -11.71
CA LYS A 45 15.68 -2.90 -11.46
C LYS A 45 14.26 -2.67 -10.95
N ILE A 46 14.17 -1.97 -9.82
CA ILE A 46 12.93 -1.59 -9.18
C ILE A 46 12.82 -0.07 -9.25
N LEU A 47 11.72 0.42 -9.81
CA LEU A 47 11.38 1.84 -9.81
C LEU A 47 10.41 2.09 -8.67
N ILE A 48 10.75 3.03 -7.78
CA ILE A 48 9.91 3.44 -6.67
C ILE A 48 9.52 4.89 -6.90
N SER A 49 8.23 5.17 -7.00
CA SER A 49 7.71 6.53 -7.10
C SER A 49 7.00 6.90 -5.82
N VAL A 50 7.46 8.01 -5.24
CA VAL A 50 6.87 8.61 -4.06
C VAL A 50 6.24 9.92 -4.48
N ALA A 51 4.96 10.09 -4.18
CA ALA A 51 4.29 11.38 -4.30
C ALA A 51 3.56 11.74 -3.02
N LYS A 52 3.25 13.01 -2.88
CA LYS A 52 2.49 13.54 -1.75
C LYS A 52 1.33 14.40 -2.20
N ALA A 53 0.30 14.45 -1.38
CA ALA A 53 -0.84 15.34 -1.52
C ALA A 53 -1.20 15.94 -0.15
N THR A 54 -1.76 17.14 -0.17
CA THR A 54 -2.21 17.84 1.03
C THR A 54 -3.74 17.74 1.09
N PRO A 55 -4.33 17.24 2.18
CA PRO A 55 -5.77 17.24 2.35
C PRO A 55 -6.29 18.68 2.42
N LEU A 56 -7.49 18.91 1.90
CA LEU A 56 -8.13 20.23 1.89
C LEU A 56 -8.66 20.64 3.26
N SER A 57 -8.86 19.67 4.15
CA SER A 57 -9.51 19.79 5.46
C SER A 57 -9.15 18.57 6.32
N GLU A 58 -9.44 18.62 7.61
CA GLU A 58 -9.08 17.55 8.56
C GLU A 58 -10.10 16.39 8.62
N ASP A 59 -11.13 16.38 7.77
CA ASP A 59 -12.08 15.28 7.71
C ASP A 59 -11.54 14.08 6.92
N GLU A 60 -11.99 12.88 7.29
CA GLU A 60 -11.56 11.63 6.64
C GLU A 60 -11.87 11.58 5.14
N GLY A 61 -12.91 12.27 4.68
CA GLY A 61 -13.22 12.38 3.26
C GLY A 61 -12.10 13.09 2.50
N SER A 62 -11.65 14.22 3.04
CA SER A 62 -10.51 14.99 2.52
C SER A 62 -9.21 14.20 2.50
N TYR A 63 -8.94 13.43 3.56
CA TYR A 63 -7.79 12.53 3.58
C TYR A 63 -7.90 11.44 2.50
N SER A 64 -9.04 10.77 2.37
CA SER A 64 -9.24 9.73 1.36
C SER A 64 -9.05 10.25 -0.07
N LEU A 65 -9.45 11.50 -0.33
CA LEU A 65 -9.21 12.17 -1.60
C LEU A 65 -7.71 12.43 -1.81
N ALA A 66 -7.02 12.98 -0.80
CA ALA A 66 -5.58 13.20 -0.85
C ALA A 66 -4.79 11.87 -1.04
N GLU A 67 -5.25 10.77 -0.43
CA GLU A 67 -4.67 9.44 -0.67
C GLU A 67 -4.79 9.01 -2.13
N ALA A 68 -5.97 9.21 -2.74
CA ALA A 68 -6.19 8.92 -4.15
C ALA A 68 -5.35 9.82 -5.07
N GLU A 69 -5.27 11.12 -4.76
CA GLU A 69 -4.46 12.09 -5.51
C GLU A 69 -2.97 11.76 -5.43
N ALA A 70 -2.44 11.46 -4.24
CA ALA A 70 -1.05 11.07 -4.07
C ALA A 70 -0.73 9.80 -4.88
N ARG A 71 -1.63 8.81 -4.90
CA ARG A 71 -1.47 7.61 -5.74
C ARG A 71 -1.45 7.92 -7.24
N LEU A 72 -2.36 8.79 -7.69
CA LEU A 72 -2.41 9.21 -9.10
C LEU A 72 -1.15 9.95 -9.50
N GLU A 73 -0.65 10.85 -8.64
CA GLU A 73 0.56 11.62 -8.92
C GLU A 73 1.81 10.74 -8.90
N ALA A 74 1.90 9.79 -7.96
CA ALA A 74 2.97 8.79 -7.95
C ALA A 74 2.97 7.96 -9.25
N ARG A 75 1.78 7.58 -9.73
CA ARG A 75 1.63 6.84 -10.98
C ARG A 75 2.04 7.70 -12.17
N ARG A 76 1.58 8.95 -12.23
CA ARG A 76 1.95 9.91 -13.26
C ARG A 76 3.46 10.11 -13.31
N GLY A 77 4.12 10.24 -12.17
CA GLY A 77 5.58 10.33 -12.07
C GLY A 77 6.29 9.14 -12.73
N LEU A 78 5.84 7.91 -12.45
CA LEU A 78 6.35 6.71 -13.13
C LEU A 78 6.07 6.73 -14.63
N MET A 79 4.86 7.13 -15.05
CA MET A 79 4.52 7.23 -16.46
C MET A 79 5.44 8.18 -17.20
N THR A 80 5.65 9.39 -16.66
CA THR A 80 6.54 10.39 -17.25
C THR A 80 7.98 9.90 -17.29
N TYR A 81 8.46 9.25 -16.22
CA TYR A 81 9.81 8.68 -16.18
C TYR A 81 10.03 7.62 -17.27
N LEU A 82 9.04 6.77 -17.51
CA LEU A 82 9.09 5.66 -18.48
C LEU A 82 8.74 6.07 -19.92
N SER A 83 8.03 7.20 -20.08
CA SER A 83 7.48 7.68 -21.36
C SER A 83 8.46 7.82 -22.53
N PRO A 84 9.75 8.22 -22.37
CA PRO A 84 10.64 8.29 -23.52
C PRO A 84 11.03 6.90 -24.08
N GLY A 85 10.81 5.81 -23.33
CA GLY A 85 11.22 4.45 -23.71
C GLY A 85 10.10 3.45 -23.96
N LEU A 86 8.90 3.65 -23.42
CA LEU A 86 7.85 2.62 -23.37
C LEU A 86 6.55 3.11 -24.00
N LYS A 87 6.34 2.74 -25.28
CA LYS A 87 5.16 3.15 -26.04
C LYS A 87 3.85 2.51 -25.62
N GLN A 88 3.84 1.45 -24.79
CA GLN A 88 2.60 0.73 -24.47
C GLN A 88 2.73 -0.37 -23.41
N THR A 89 3.73 -0.33 -22.52
CA THR A 89 3.68 -1.27 -21.39
C THR A 89 2.52 -0.88 -20.50
N GLN A 90 1.49 -1.70 -20.57
CA GLN A 90 0.55 -1.87 -19.48
C GLN A 90 1.37 -1.97 -18.19
N PHE A 91 0.95 -1.27 -17.15
CA PHE A 91 1.57 -1.29 -15.81
C PHE A 91 1.34 -2.64 -15.10
N SER A 92 1.44 -3.73 -15.87
CA SER A 92 1.37 -5.10 -15.43
C SER A 92 2.53 -5.33 -14.47
N GLY A 93 2.26 -5.40 -13.17
CA GLY A 93 3.30 -5.54 -12.14
C GLY A 93 3.60 -4.28 -11.34
N LEU A 94 2.82 -3.21 -11.50
CA LEU A 94 2.78 -2.11 -10.53
C LEU A 94 2.14 -2.61 -9.22
N ILE A 95 2.79 -2.35 -8.11
CA ILE A 95 2.32 -2.67 -6.77
C ILE A 95 2.16 -1.36 -6.01
N ASP A 96 0.96 -1.11 -5.51
CA ASP A 96 0.70 -0.04 -4.55
C ASP A 96 1.27 -0.51 -3.20
N VAL A 97 2.39 0.09 -2.76
CA VAL A 97 3.16 -0.42 -1.63
C VAL A 97 2.64 0.12 -0.31
N SER A 98 2.40 1.42 -0.24
CA SER A 98 1.96 2.04 1.00
C SER A 98 1.36 3.41 0.77
N VAL A 99 0.45 3.77 1.68
CA VAL A 99 0.00 5.15 1.87
C VAL A 99 0.15 5.47 3.34
N CYS A 100 0.75 6.61 3.65
CA CYS A 100 0.97 7.04 5.02
C CYS A 100 0.60 8.52 5.19
N ARG A 101 0.32 8.92 6.43
CA ARG A 101 0.05 10.31 6.80
C ARG A 101 1.20 10.82 7.67
N SER A 102 1.79 11.96 7.33
CA SER A 102 2.85 12.59 8.12
C SER A 102 2.83 14.10 7.94
N ASN A 103 2.96 14.85 9.04
CA ASN A 103 3.00 16.32 9.05
C ASN A 103 1.81 17.00 8.34
N GLY A 104 0.62 16.40 8.40
CA GLY A 104 -0.57 16.91 7.69
C GLY A 104 -0.55 16.67 6.19
N GLU A 105 0.41 15.91 5.67
CA GLU A 105 0.49 15.48 4.28
C GLU A 105 0.24 13.97 4.17
N VAL A 106 -0.25 13.56 3.01
CA VAL A 106 -0.45 12.16 2.64
C VAL A 106 0.60 11.77 1.62
N PHE A 107 1.33 10.69 1.87
CA PHE A 107 2.32 10.15 0.95
C PHE A 107 1.84 8.83 0.38
N ALA A 108 2.04 8.63 -0.92
CA ALA A 108 1.79 7.36 -1.59
C ALA A 108 3.07 6.87 -2.25
N THR A 109 3.32 5.57 -2.10
CA THR A 109 4.48 4.89 -2.70
C THR A 109 3.99 3.83 -3.67
N LEU A 110 4.46 3.92 -4.91
CA LEU A 110 4.25 2.92 -5.94
C LEU A 110 5.56 2.27 -6.32
N GLN A 111 5.53 0.96 -6.50
CA GLN A 111 6.69 0.19 -6.91
C GLN A 111 6.41 -0.53 -8.22
N LEU A 112 7.35 -0.43 -9.14
CA LEU A 112 7.36 -1.18 -10.39
C LEU A 112 8.64 -2.01 -10.46
N ASP A 113 8.50 -3.32 -10.41
CA ASP A 113 9.62 -4.26 -10.60
C ASP A 113 9.63 -4.75 -12.05
N GLU A 114 10.72 -4.53 -12.77
CA GLU A 114 10.87 -5.01 -14.14
C GLU A 114 10.68 -6.54 -14.26
N ALA A 115 11.07 -7.31 -13.24
CA ALA A 115 10.87 -8.75 -13.25
C ALA A 115 9.38 -9.12 -13.22
N ASN A 116 8.55 -8.34 -12.51
CA ASN A 116 7.10 -8.51 -12.48
C ASN A 116 6.46 -8.13 -13.81
N VAL A 117 6.95 -7.06 -14.45
CA VAL A 117 6.50 -6.65 -15.79
C VAL A 117 6.76 -7.75 -16.80
N ARG A 118 7.98 -8.31 -16.84
CA ARG A 118 8.34 -9.41 -17.75
C ARG A 118 7.50 -10.66 -17.49
N ARG A 119 7.26 -11.00 -16.22
CA ARG A 119 6.40 -12.15 -15.84
C ARG A 119 4.96 -11.95 -16.29
N ALA A 120 4.41 -10.76 -16.09
CA ALA A 120 3.04 -10.44 -16.49
C ALA A 120 2.86 -10.45 -18.01
N ALA A 121 3.81 -9.92 -18.77
CA ALA A 121 3.80 -9.98 -20.24
C ALA A 121 3.79 -11.44 -20.73
N LYS A 122 4.68 -12.28 -20.19
CA LYS A 122 4.71 -13.71 -20.52
C LYS A 122 3.38 -14.42 -20.22
N MET A 123 2.72 -14.06 -19.12
CA MET A 123 1.42 -14.62 -18.76
C MET A 123 0.32 -14.21 -19.74
N GLN A 124 0.32 -12.94 -20.16
CA GLN A 124 -0.61 -12.45 -21.19
C GLN A 124 -0.41 -13.18 -22.53
N ASP A 125 0.84 -13.40 -22.93
CA ASP A 125 1.16 -14.15 -24.15
C ASP A 125 0.65 -15.60 -24.08
N MET A 126 0.86 -16.28 -22.94
CA MET A 126 0.34 -17.64 -22.73
C MET A 126 -1.19 -17.71 -22.75
N ILE A 127 -1.88 -16.73 -22.15
CA ILE A 127 -3.34 -16.65 -22.17
C ILE A 127 -3.83 -16.43 -23.61
N ARG A 128 -3.19 -15.52 -24.34
CA ARG A 128 -3.52 -15.26 -25.74
C ARG A 128 -3.35 -16.51 -26.59
N GLU A 129 -2.25 -17.22 -26.43
CA GLU A 129 -1.99 -18.48 -27.13
C GLU A 129 -3.06 -19.54 -26.78
N SER A 130 -3.42 -19.66 -25.50
CA SER A 130 -4.47 -20.58 -25.05
C SER A 130 -5.83 -20.28 -25.68
N LEU A 131 -6.25 -19.00 -25.67
CA LEU A 131 -7.51 -18.56 -26.27
C LEU A 131 -7.54 -18.74 -27.79
N THR A 132 -6.40 -18.61 -28.47
CA THR A 132 -6.33 -18.91 -29.91
C THR A 132 -6.45 -20.40 -30.21
N LYS A 133 -5.96 -21.27 -29.33
CA LYS A 133 -6.02 -22.73 -29.50
C LYS A 133 -7.39 -23.30 -29.11
N ASN A 134 -8.05 -22.69 -28.12
CA ASN A 134 -9.39 -23.08 -27.65
C ASN A 134 -10.27 -21.82 -27.55
N PRO A 135 -10.84 -21.35 -28.67
CA PRO A 135 -11.70 -20.17 -28.65
C PRO A 135 -12.94 -20.42 -27.80
N THR A 136 -13.32 -19.44 -26.98
CA THR A 136 -14.54 -19.50 -26.17
C THR A 136 -15.75 -19.70 -27.10
N PRO A 137 -16.60 -20.73 -26.88
CA PRO A 137 -17.78 -20.96 -27.70
C PRO A 137 -18.67 -19.72 -27.70
N LYS A 138 -19.13 -19.29 -28.87
CA LYS A 138 -20.13 -18.21 -28.98
C LYS A 138 -21.52 -18.79 -28.66
N PRO A 139 -22.38 -18.04 -27.96
CA PRO A 139 -23.77 -18.44 -27.72
C PRO A 139 -24.58 -18.50 -29.01
#